data_AF-A0A1I3PX63-F1
#
_entry.id   AF-A0A1I3PX63-F1
#
_cell.length_a   1.000
_cell.length_b   1.000
_cell.length_c   1.000
_cell.angle_alpha   90.00
_cell.angle_beta   90.00
_cell.angle_gamma   90.00
#
_symmetry.space_group_name_H-M   'P 1'
#
loop_
_entity.id
_entity.type
_entity.pdbx_description
1 polymer ?
#
loop_
_entity_poly.entity_id
_entity_poly.type
_entity_poly.pdbx_seq_one_letter_code
_entity_poly.pdbx_strand_id
1 'polypeptide(L)' 'MSEHRTVADILERVRESRRRKRCPDCENVVTIRGFRGEYQWTCLGCDAVGFGYTSRSDVLEALEQRRNRSQ' A
#
# COMPACT_ATOMS: atom_id res chain seq x y z
N MET A 1 -14.61 19.13 -22.04
CA MET A 1 -15.01 18.35 -20.85
C MET A 1 -13.77 18.08 -20.01
N SER A 2 -13.37 19.10 -19.23
CA SER A 2 -13.24 19.12 -17.75
C SER A 2 -11.82 18.80 -17.26
N GLU A 3 -10.92 19.78 -17.36
CA GLU A 3 -9.56 19.73 -16.81
C GLU A 3 -9.42 20.40 -15.43
N HIS A 4 -10.51 20.50 -14.67
CA HIS A 4 -10.45 21.00 -13.30
C HIS A 4 -10.13 19.85 -12.34
N ARG A 5 -8.90 19.32 -12.43
CA ARG A 5 -8.32 18.54 -11.33
C ARG A 5 -8.02 19.50 -10.19
N THR A 6 -8.94 19.61 -9.24
CA THR A 6 -8.77 20.52 -8.11
C THR A 6 -7.71 19.98 -7.17
N VAL A 7 -7.09 20.87 -6.38
CA VAL A 7 -6.13 20.50 -5.32
C VAL A 7 -6.75 19.46 -4.37
N ALA A 8 -8.07 19.53 -4.15
CA ALA A 8 -8.82 18.55 -3.38
C ALA A 8 -8.70 17.12 -3.95
N ASP A 9 -8.88 16.94 -5.26
CA ASP A 9 -8.76 15.63 -5.93
C ASP A 9 -7.35 15.04 -5.78
N ILE A 10 -6.32 15.89 -5.88
CA ILE A 10 -4.93 15.48 -5.69
C ILE A 10 -4.69 15.04 -4.24
N LEU A 11 -5.20 15.80 -3.27
CA LEU A 11 -5.08 15.49 -1.85
C LEU A 11 -5.82 14.21 -1.48
N GLU A 12 -7.00 13.96 -2.03
CA GLU A 12 -7.73 12.70 -1.84
C GLU A 12 -6.95 11.52 -2.40
N ARG A 13 -6.38 11.64 -3.61
CA ARG A 13 -5.56 10.59 -4.21
C ARG A 13 -4.29 10.29 -3.39
N VAL A 14 -3.68 11.33 -2.80
CA VAL A 14 -2.54 11.16 -1.87
C VAL A 14 -2.98 10.50 -0.57
N ARG A 15 -4.15 10.87 -0.04
CA ARG A 15 -4.72 10.25 1.18
C ARG A 15 -5.06 8.78 0.94
N GLU A 16 -5.68 8.43 -0.19
CA GLU A 16 -5.92 7.04 -0.60
C GLU A 16 -4.60 6.27 -0.76
N SER A 17 -3.62 6.84 -1.46
CA SER A 17 -2.30 6.24 -1.63
C SER A 17 -1.57 6.01 -0.29
N ARG A 18 -1.79 6.88 0.70
CA ARG A 18 -1.30 6.69 2.07
C ARG A 18 -2.08 5.60 2.83
N ARG A 19 -3.41 5.51 2.67
CA ARG A 19 -4.24 4.46 3.30
C ARG A 19 -3.94 3.05 2.77
N ARG A 20 -3.58 2.93 1.50
CA ARG A 20 -3.20 1.64 0.87
C ARG A 20 -1.85 1.09 1.37
N LYS A 21 -1.03 1.90 2.04
CA LYS A 21 0.28 1.49 2.61
C LYS A 21 0.19 1.27 4.12
N ARG A 22 -0.79 0.52 4.59
CA ARG A 22 -0.92 0.17 6.01
C ARG A 22 -0.90 -1.34 6.21
N CYS A 23 -0.24 -1.76 7.27
CA CYS A 23 -0.14 -3.14 7.70
C CYS A 23 -1.56 -3.67 8.02
N PRO A 24 -1.91 -4.88 7.57
CA PRO A 24 -3.21 -5.48 7.88
C PRO A 24 -3.33 -5.89 9.35
N ASP A 25 -2.21 -6.08 10.05
CA ASP A 25 -2.19 -6.66 11.41
C ASP A 25 -2.15 -5.58 12.51
N CYS A 26 -1.49 -4.44 12.27
CA CYS A 26 -1.33 -3.38 13.27
C CYS A 26 -1.61 -1.96 12.75
N GLU A 27 -2.11 -1.83 11.52
CA GLU A 27 -2.44 -0.57 10.84
C GLU A 27 -1.29 0.45 10.65
N ASN A 28 -0.08 0.14 11.13
CA ASN A 28 1.09 0.98 10.92
C ASN A 28 1.50 1.05 9.46
N VAL A 29 2.24 2.10 9.10
CA VAL A 29 2.72 2.32 7.73
C VAL A 29 3.61 1.16 7.29
N VAL A 30 3.43 0.72 6.04
CA VAL A 30 4.36 -0.20 5.38
C VAL A 30 5.24 0.54 4.38
N THR A 31 6.50 0.13 4.33
CA THR A 31 7.42 0.48 3.25
C THR A 31 7.32 -0.58 2.16
N ILE A 32 7.48 -0.18 0.89
CA ILE A 32 7.49 -1.11 -0.25
C ILE A 32 8.74 -0.80 -1.07
N ARG A 33 9.58 -1.82 -1.27
CA ARG A 33 10.84 -1.71 -2.02
C ARG A 33 11.02 -2.87 -2.97
N GLY A 34 11.74 -2.65 -4.07
CA GLY A 34 12.22 -3.72 -4.93
C GLY A 34 13.39 -4.45 -4.28
N PHE A 35 13.42 -5.77 -4.36
CA PHE A 35 14.49 -6.63 -3.88
C PHE A 35 14.65 -7.82 -4.84
N ARG A 36 15.84 -7.96 -5.44
CA ARG A 36 16.19 -9.09 -6.34
C ARG A 36 15.22 -9.36 -7.51
N GLY A 37 14.64 -8.31 -8.09
CA GLY A 37 13.68 -8.45 -9.20
C GLY A 37 12.23 -8.67 -8.75
N GLU A 38 12.01 -8.79 -7.44
CA GLU A 38 10.68 -8.83 -6.83
C GLU A 38 10.42 -7.55 -6.03
N TYR A 39 9.21 -7.42 -5.53
CA TYR A 39 8.83 -6.42 -4.55
C TYR A 39 8.62 -7.07 -3.19
N GLN A 40 8.98 -6.35 -2.14
CA GLN A 40 8.68 -6.70 -0.76
C GLN A 40 8.09 -5.50 -0.02
N TRP A 41 7.31 -5.77 1.02
CA TRP A 41 6.87 -4.78 1.99
C TRP A 41 7.31 -5.13 3.39
N THR A 42 7.50 -4.10 4.21
CA THR A 42 7.86 -4.23 5.62
C THR A 42 7.07 -3.22 6.43
N CYS A 43 6.39 -3.67 7.49
CA CYS A 43 5.71 -2.81 8.44
C CYS A 43 6.72 -2.08 9.34
N LEU A 44 6.50 -0.79 9.57
CA LEU A 44 7.32 0.02 10.49
C LEU A 44 6.94 -0.12 11.97
N GLY A 45 5.87 -0.85 12.28
CA GLY A 45 5.35 -0.99 13.64
C GLY A 45 5.54 -2.38 14.25
N CYS A 46 5.21 -3.43 13.50
CA CYS A 46 5.31 -4.82 13.97
C CYS A 46 6.38 -5.65 13.23
N ASP A 47 7.18 -5.01 12.37
CA ASP A 47 8.21 -5.64 11.53
C ASP A 47 7.70 -6.77 10.63
N ALA A 48 6.38 -6.90 10.43
CA ALA A 48 5.81 -7.86 9.50
C ALA A 48 6.33 -7.61 8.08
N VAL A 49 6.72 -8.68 7.39
CA VAL A 49 7.27 -8.65 6.03
C VAL A 49 6.41 -9.49 5.10
N GLY A 50 6.23 -9.02 3.87
CA GLY A 50 5.81 -9.86 2.75
C GLY A 50 6.74 -9.67 1.56
N PHE A 51 6.97 -10.73 0.79
CA PHE A 51 7.87 -10.79 -0.35
C PHE A 51 7.27 -11.69 -1.45
N GLY A 52 7.92 -11.79 -2.61
CA GLY A 52 7.45 -12.61 -3.72
C GLY A 52 6.46 -11.91 -4.65
N TYR A 53 6.40 -10.58 -4.64
CA TYR A 53 5.48 -9.82 -5.49
C TYR A 53 6.15 -9.41 -6.80
N THR A 54 5.47 -9.59 -7.93
CA THR A 54 6.02 -9.26 -9.25
C THR A 54 6.00 -7.75 -9.51
N SER A 55 5.03 -7.05 -8.93
CA SER A 55 4.88 -5.60 -9.06
C SER A 55 4.57 -4.91 -7.74
N ARG A 56 4.79 -3.58 -7.70
CA ARG A 56 4.34 -2.74 -6.59
C ARG A 56 2.82 -2.79 -6.41
N SER A 57 2.07 -2.95 -7.48
CA SER A 57 0.60 -3.03 -7.43
C SER A 57 0.15 -4.31 -6.74
N ASP A 58 0.81 -5.43 -7.01
CA ASP A 58 0.50 -6.74 -6.39
C ASP A 58 0.70 -6.68 -4.87
N VAL A 59 1.71 -5.95 -4.40
CA VAL A 59 1.93 -5.69 -2.97
C VAL A 59 0.72 -4.99 -2.35
N LEU A 60 0.22 -3.94 -3.02
CA LEU A 60 -0.91 -3.15 -2.51
C LEU A 60 -2.19 -3.97 -2.49
N GLU A 61 -2.43 -4.74 -3.55
CA GLU A 61 -3.56 -5.65 -3.64
C GLU A 61 -3.51 -6.72 -2.53
N ALA A 62 -2.35 -7.34 -2.30
CA ALA A 62 -2.18 -8.32 -1.26
C ALA A 62 -2.43 -7.75 0.15
N LEU A 63 -2.00 -6.51 0.43
CA LEU A 63 -2.27 -5.83 1.69
C LEU A 63 -3.78 -5.57 1.89
N GLU A 64 -4.47 -5.18 0.82
CA GLU A 64 -5.92 -4.95 0.84
C GLU A 64 -6.71 -6.25 1.03
N GLN A 65 -6.39 -7.29 0.26
CA GLN A 65 -7.00 -8.62 0.41
C GLN A 65 -6.82 -9.17 1.82
N ARG A 66 -5.62 -9.03 2.41
CA ARG A 66 -5.33 -9.52 3.76
C ARG A 66 -6.14 -8.76 4.82
N ARG A 67 -6.36 -7.45 4.63
CA ARG A 67 -7.23 -6.66 5.51
C ARG A 67 -8.69 -7.14 5.44
N ASN A 68 -9.19 -7.40 4.24
CA ASN A 68 -10.58 -7.86 4.06
C ASN A 68 -10.83 -9.27 4.59
N ARG A 69 -9.78 -10.10 4.68
CA ARG A 69 -9.86 -11.46 5.25
C ARG A 69 -9.79 -11.49 6.78
N SER A 70 -9.26 -10.45 7.41
CA SER A 70 -9.17 -10.32 8.87
C SER A 70 -10.41 -9.66 9.51
N GLN A 71 -11.38 -9.22 8.70
CA GLN A 71 -12.72 -8.80 9.14
C GLN A 71 -13.70 -9.98 9.09
#